data_AF-A0A817V838-F1
#
_entry.id   AF-A0A817V838-F1
#
_cell.length_a   1.000
_cell.length_b   1.000
_cell.length_c   1.000
_cell.angle_alpha   90.00
_cell.angle_beta   90.00
_cell.angle_gamma   90.00
#
_symmetry.space_group_name_H-M   'P 1'
#
loop_
_entity.id
_entity.type
_entity.pdbx_description
1 polymer ?
#
loop_
_entity_poly.entity_id
_entity_poly.type
_entity_poly.pdbx_seq_one_letter_code
_entity_poly.pdbx_strand_id
1 'polypeptide(L)'
;MEQSVFADAILDHRQDLSDAHSVDSTFSNDSGIVVAHEAFEHDLTAEKLLNELQRVKEDLKSKDSEVRRAHEMRDNADREIEDLTASLFESAHSMVEQAKYAQANAEQKLKNSNQTIEALTVENSQLKKTVHELKQILNSCRSSSDMSTTQNSIDNILSREFTCWEEKPSIERDSSVFMYRIYNEDILPCLTFPNADLSSKVLAAIETNDVAMEACHSKGNMKTCSLMGELCQCDYRVRLGENSQWWLLSSLARNRIAAVCDFFTFIRHVQCGLVKIDAQSRYNKVIELRKQMAFARLGL
;
A
#
# COMPACT_ATOMS: atom_id res chain seq x y z
N MET A 1 -52.82 41.89 -129.87
CA MET A 1 -53.24 40.63 -129.19
C MET A 1 -53.02 40.76 -127.67
N GLU A 2 -53.64 41.68 -126.95
CA GLU A 2 -55.04 42.14 -126.97
C GLU A 2 -56.04 41.02 -126.68
N GLN A 3 -56.70 41.15 -125.52
CA GLN A 3 -58.06 40.71 -125.21
C GLN A 3 -58.42 39.22 -125.00
N SER A 4 -57.53 38.33 -124.55
CA SER A 4 -57.95 36.92 -124.26
C SER A 4 -57.36 36.22 -123.04
N VAL A 5 -56.52 36.84 -122.20
CA VAL A 5 -55.83 36.08 -121.13
C VAL A 5 -56.07 36.62 -119.71
N PHE A 6 -56.79 37.73 -119.54
CA PHE A 6 -56.99 38.33 -118.21
C PHE A 6 -58.39 38.13 -117.60
N ALA A 7 -59.29 37.43 -118.29
CA ALA A 7 -60.57 37.01 -117.72
C ALA A 7 -60.39 35.88 -116.68
N ASP A 8 -59.31 35.09 -116.78
CA ASP A 8 -59.03 33.98 -115.85
C ASP A 8 -58.35 34.43 -114.54
N ALA A 9 -57.81 35.65 -114.47
CA ALA A 9 -57.24 36.19 -113.23
C ALA A 9 -58.28 36.79 -112.28
N ILE A 10 -59.54 36.95 -112.73
CA ILE A 10 -60.62 37.56 -111.93
C ILE A 10 -61.42 36.53 -111.11
N LEU A 11 -61.24 35.23 -111.34
CA LEU A 11 -61.88 34.19 -110.53
C LEU A 11 -60.99 33.65 -109.40
N ASP A 12 -59.67 33.65 -109.56
CA ASP A 12 -58.75 32.95 -108.66
C ASP A 12 -58.35 33.78 -107.42
N HIS A 13 -58.60 35.10 -107.42
CA HIS A 13 -58.29 35.97 -106.26
C HIS A 13 -59.50 36.29 -105.38
N ARG A 14 -60.67 35.72 -105.68
CA ARG A 14 -61.88 35.86 -104.85
C ARG A 14 -61.97 34.81 -103.74
N GLN A 15 -61.03 33.86 -103.70
CA GLN A 15 -61.04 32.74 -102.76
C GLN A 15 -60.06 32.90 -101.57
N ASP A 16 -59.17 33.88 -101.59
CA ASP A 16 -58.11 34.02 -100.57
C ASP A 16 -58.22 35.26 -99.66
N LEU A 17 -59.26 36.10 -99.81
CA LEU A 17 -59.39 37.36 -99.05
C LEU A 17 -60.71 37.53 -98.27
N SER A 18 -61.54 36.48 -98.16
CA SER A 18 -62.60 36.43 -97.13
C SER A 18 -62.05 36.17 -95.73
N ASP A 19 -60.79 35.73 -95.64
CA ASP A 19 -60.21 35.13 -94.43
C ASP A 19 -58.98 35.92 -93.95
N ALA A 20 -59.08 37.25 -93.81
CA ALA A 20 -58.08 37.99 -93.03
C ALA A 20 -58.62 39.36 -92.58
N HIS A 21 -59.44 39.32 -91.53
CA HIS A 21 -59.35 40.23 -90.40
C HIS A 21 -59.02 41.72 -90.66
N SER A 22 -60.07 42.53 -90.58
CA SER A 22 -60.10 43.71 -89.71
C SER A 22 -61.51 43.74 -89.09
N VAL A 23 -61.73 43.16 -87.89
CA VAL A 23 -61.57 43.81 -86.56
C VAL A 23 -62.52 45.01 -86.47
N ASP A 24 -63.49 45.16 -85.58
CA ASP A 24 -63.94 44.46 -84.36
C ASP A 24 -65.30 45.10 -83.95
N SER A 25 -66.25 44.30 -83.47
CA SER A 25 -67.25 44.63 -82.43
C SER A 25 -68.11 43.38 -82.15
N THR A 26 -67.40 42.42 -81.55
CA THR A 26 -67.83 41.43 -80.54
C THR A 26 -68.97 41.92 -79.61
N PHE A 27 -69.83 41.15 -78.92
CA PHE A 27 -70.08 39.71 -78.72
C PHE A 27 -71.28 39.65 -77.73
N SER A 28 -72.35 38.89 -77.98
CA SER A 28 -73.40 38.60 -76.97
C SER A 28 -74.32 37.45 -77.40
N ASN A 29 -74.07 36.25 -76.87
CA ASN A 29 -75.07 35.27 -76.39
C ASN A 29 -74.44 33.87 -76.17
N ASP A 30 -73.51 33.73 -75.23
CA ASP A 30 -73.03 32.40 -74.77
C ASP A 30 -72.69 32.36 -73.26
N SER A 31 -73.30 33.25 -72.47
CA SER A 31 -72.91 33.47 -71.07
C SER A 31 -73.64 32.59 -70.04
N GLY A 32 -74.52 31.68 -70.45
CA GLY A 32 -75.34 30.88 -69.52
C GLY A 32 -74.79 29.47 -69.22
N ILE A 33 -74.25 28.78 -70.23
CA ILE A 33 -73.80 27.38 -70.13
C ILE A 33 -72.31 27.31 -69.74
N VAL A 34 -71.48 28.22 -70.26
CA VAL A 34 -70.06 28.35 -69.87
C VAL A 34 -69.95 28.73 -68.39
N VAL A 35 -70.81 29.64 -67.92
CA VAL A 35 -70.86 30.06 -66.51
C VAL A 35 -71.31 28.93 -65.58
N ALA A 36 -72.14 27.98 -66.04
CA ALA A 36 -72.57 26.84 -65.25
C ALA A 36 -71.51 25.72 -65.16
N HIS A 37 -70.76 25.45 -66.25
CA HIS A 37 -69.64 24.51 -66.25
C HIS A 37 -68.43 25.06 -65.47
N GLU A 38 -68.09 26.34 -65.67
CA GLU A 38 -67.09 27.04 -64.86
C GLU A 38 -67.50 27.04 -63.38
N ALA A 39 -68.77 27.34 -63.05
CA ALA A 39 -69.24 27.28 -61.67
C ALA A 39 -69.11 25.88 -61.04
N PHE A 40 -69.42 24.80 -61.78
CA PHE A 40 -69.31 23.42 -61.29
C PHE A 40 -67.85 22.95 -61.11
N GLU A 41 -66.95 23.29 -62.04
CA GLU A 41 -65.51 23.01 -61.89
C GLU A 41 -64.89 23.85 -60.77
N HIS A 42 -65.33 25.10 -60.60
CA HIS A 42 -64.92 25.94 -59.47
C HIS A 42 -65.41 25.38 -58.14
N ASP A 43 -66.61 24.81 -58.07
CA ASP A 43 -67.16 24.19 -56.84
C ASP A 43 -66.40 22.90 -56.47
N LEU A 44 -66.10 22.05 -57.46
CA LEU A 44 -65.27 20.84 -57.26
C LEU A 44 -63.82 21.19 -56.85
N THR A 45 -63.28 22.31 -57.36
CA THR A 45 -61.95 22.81 -56.99
C THR A 45 -61.96 23.41 -55.59
N ALA A 46 -63.01 24.13 -55.21
CA ALA A 46 -63.21 24.66 -53.87
C ALA A 46 -63.34 23.52 -52.84
N GLU A 47 -64.08 22.45 -53.16
CA GLU A 47 -64.21 21.27 -52.28
C GLU A 47 -62.87 20.56 -52.06
N LYS A 48 -62.06 20.38 -53.12
CA LYS A 48 -60.70 19.83 -53.00
C LYS A 48 -59.80 20.69 -52.12
N LEU A 49 -59.83 22.00 -52.32
CA LEU A 49 -59.08 22.95 -51.50
C LEU A 49 -59.52 22.93 -50.03
N LEU A 50 -60.82 22.81 -49.76
CA LEU A 50 -61.35 22.67 -48.39
C LEU A 50 -60.89 21.38 -47.72
N ASN A 51 -60.92 20.26 -48.44
CA ASN A 51 -60.43 18.97 -47.96
C ASN A 51 -58.91 19.00 -47.69
N GLU A 52 -58.12 19.63 -48.55
CA GLU A 52 -56.67 19.81 -48.33
C GLU A 52 -56.39 20.74 -47.14
N LEU A 53 -57.13 21.84 -47.00
CA LEU A 53 -57.03 22.76 -45.87
C LEU A 53 -57.36 22.04 -44.56
N GLN A 54 -58.40 21.21 -44.56
CA GLN A 54 -58.76 20.39 -43.40
C GLN A 54 -57.64 19.39 -43.04
N ARG A 55 -57.08 18.69 -44.02
CA ARG A 55 -55.96 17.76 -43.80
C ARG A 55 -54.74 18.48 -43.22
N VAL A 56 -54.34 19.61 -43.81
CA VAL A 56 -53.21 20.42 -43.32
C VAL A 56 -53.47 20.93 -41.90
N LYS A 57 -54.72 21.31 -41.58
CA LYS A 57 -55.09 21.73 -40.22
C LYS A 57 -54.99 20.60 -39.20
N GLU A 58 -55.41 19.39 -39.56
CA GLU A 58 -55.28 18.20 -38.71
C GLU A 58 -53.81 17.82 -38.51
N ASP A 59 -53.00 17.82 -39.58
CA ASP A 59 -51.56 17.58 -39.53
C ASP A 59 -50.83 18.63 -38.67
N LEU A 60 -51.17 19.91 -38.84
CA LEU A 60 -50.59 21.00 -38.05
C LEU A 60 -50.93 20.85 -36.57
N LYS A 61 -52.17 20.50 -36.24
CA LYS A 61 -52.58 20.20 -34.87
C LYS A 61 -51.81 19.00 -34.30
N SER A 62 -51.58 17.96 -35.10
CA SER A 62 -50.77 16.82 -34.68
C SER A 62 -49.32 17.24 -34.42
N LYS A 63 -48.72 18.02 -35.33
CA LYS A 63 -47.35 18.54 -35.18
C LYS A 63 -47.20 19.47 -33.98
N ASP A 64 -48.17 20.35 -33.71
CA ASP A 64 -48.17 21.19 -32.50
C ASP A 64 -48.15 20.34 -31.23
N SER A 65 -48.88 19.21 -31.22
CA SER A 65 -48.88 18.29 -30.08
C SER A 65 -47.54 17.55 -29.92
N GLU A 66 -46.90 17.18 -31.02
CA GLU A 66 -45.56 16.56 -31.02
C GLU A 66 -44.49 17.54 -30.53
N VAL A 67 -44.53 18.79 -31.00
CA VAL A 67 -43.62 19.87 -30.58
C VAL A 67 -43.78 20.14 -29.08
N ARG A 68 -45.02 20.18 -28.57
CA ARG A 68 -45.26 20.36 -27.13
C ARG A 68 -44.65 19.22 -26.32
N ARG A 69 -44.86 17.97 -26.73
CA ARG A 69 -44.27 16.80 -26.06
C ARG A 69 -42.73 16.85 -26.09
N ALA A 70 -42.14 17.26 -27.22
CA ALA A 70 -40.70 17.41 -27.36
C ALA A 70 -40.14 18.50 -26.41
N HIS A 71 -40.86 19.61 -26.26
CA HIS A 71 -40.50 20.67 -25.33
C HIS A 71 -40.55 20.20 -23.87
N GLU A 72 -41.60 19.46 -23.49
CA GLU A 72 -41.73 18.87 -22.15
C GLU A 72 -40.58 17.90 -21.84
N MET A 73 -40.24 17.01 -22.78
CA MET A 73 -39.10 16.09 -22.61
C MET A 73 -37.77 16.84 -22.47
N ARG A 74 -37.56 17.88 -23.28
CA ARG A 74 -36.36 18.72 -23.20
C ARG A 74 -36.27 19.41 -21.84
N ASP A 75 -37.34 20.07 -21.40
CA ASP A 75 -37.35 20.79 -20.12
C ASP A 75 -37.18 19.84 -18.91
N ASN A 76 -37.60 18.58 -19.04
CA ASN A 76 -37.36 17.56 -18.02
C ASN A 76 -35.89 17.13 -18.02
N ALA A 77 -35.31 16.87 -19.19
CA ALA A 77 -33.90 16.53 -19.32
C ALA A 77 -32.99 17.68 -18.86
N ASP A 78 -33.31 18.92 -19.19
CA ASP A 78 -32.54 20.11 -18.77
C ASP A 78 -32.50 20.21 -17.24
N ARG A 79 -33.63 19.99 -16.56
CA ARG A 79 -33.69 19.97 -15.08
C ARG A 79 -32.88 18.83 -14.48
N GLU A 80 -32.99 17.62 -15.02
CA GLU A 80 -32.20 16.47 -14.56
C GLU A 80 -30.69 16.71 -14.73
N ILE A 81 -30.29 17.34 -15.83
CA ILE A 81 -28.89 17.72 -16.09
C ILE A 81 -28.43 18.76 -15.07
N GLU A 82 -29.23 19.79 -14.79
CA GLU A 82 -28.91 20.81 -13.79
C GLU A 82 -28.72 20.20 -12.40
N ASP A 83 -29.65 19.34 -11.95
CA ASP A 83 -29.59 18.68 -10.65
C ASP A 83 -28.38 17.74 -10.52
N LEU A 84 -28.10 16.94 -11.56
CA LEU A 84 -26.94 16.06 -11.58
C LEU A 84 -25.63 16.87 -11.58
N THR A 85 -25.59 17.95 -12.35
CA THR A 85 -24.42 18.83 -12.45
C THR A 85 -24.13 19.49 -11.10
N ALA A 86 -25.15 20.01 -10.42
CA ALA A 86 -25.02 20.57 -9.07
C ALA A 86 -24.49 19.52 -8.07
N SER A 87 -25.10 18.34 -8.05
CA SER A 87 -24.71 17.24 -7.15
C SER A 87 -23.25 16.79 -7.40
N LEU A 88 -22.83 16.72 -8.66
CA LEU A 88 -21.47 16.34 -9.03
C LEU A 88 -20.46 17.38 -8.56
N PHE A 89 -20.75 18.67 -8.72
CA PHE A 89 -19.88 19.75 -8.26
C PHE A 89 -19.76 19.79 -6.74
N GLU A 90 -20.86 19.62 -6.00
CA GLU A 90 -20.84 19.53 -4.55
C GLU A 90 -20.01 18.34 -4.05
N SER A 91 -20.21 17.16 -4.66
CA SER A 91 -19.43 15.97 -4.33
C SER A 91 -17.94 16.18 -4.61
N ALA A 92 -17.59 16.74 -5.78
CA ALA A 92 -16.20 17.03 -6.13
C ALA A 92 -15.57 18.04 -5.17
N HIS A 93 -16.30 19.09 -4.78
CA HIS A 93 -15.84 20.09 -3.81
C HIS A 93 -15.59 19.45 -2.44
N SER A 94 -16.53 18.64 -1.95
CA SER A 94 -16.41 17.93 -0.67
C SER A 94 -15.18 17.01 -0.66
N MET A 95 -14.94 16.24 -1.72
CA MET A 95 -13.77 15.37 -1.82
C MET A 95 -12.46 16.16 -1.79
N VAL A 96 -12.40 17.29 -2.49
CA VAL A 96 -11.20 18.15 -2.51
C VAL A 96 -10.97 18.79 -1.14
N GLU A 97 -12.01 19.25 -0.45
CA GLU A 97 -11.88 19.79 0.91
C GLU A 97 -11.40 18.73 1.90
N GLN A 98 -11.96 17.51 1.85
CA GLN A 98 -11.52 16.41 2.69
C GLN A 98 -10.04 16.08 2.45
N ALA A 99 -9.61 16.04 1.18
CA ALA A 99 -8.21 15.81 0.82
C ALA A 99 -7.30 16.93 1.35
N LYS A 100 -7.70 18.20 1.21
CA LYS A 100 -6.96 19.35 1.75
C LYS A 100 -6.85 19.28 3.28
N TYR A 101 -7.93 18.93 3.96
CA TYR A 101 -7.93 18.80 5.42
C TYR A 101 -7.03 17.65 5.89
N ALA A 102 -7.11 16.49 5.22
CA ALA A 102 -6.23 15.35 5.49
C ALA A 102 -4.76 15.69 5.25
N GLN A 103 -4.45 16.40 4.15
CA GLN A 103 -3.11 16.87 3.83
C GLN A 103 -2.59 17.83 4.90
N ALA A 104 -3.35 18.86 5.28
CA ALA A 104 -2.95 19.82 6.31
C ALA A 104 -2.67 19.13 7.67
N ASN A 105 -3.49 18.16 8.05
CA ASN A 105 -3.26 17.36 9.25
C ASN A 105 -2.00 16.50 9.17
N ALA A 106 -1.73 15.89 8.01
CA ALA A 106 -0.52 15.11 7.78
C ALA A 106 0.74 15.99 7.82
N GLU A 107 0.70 17.16 7.18
CA GLU A 107 1.79 18.16 7.19
C GLU A 107 2.06 18.67 8.61
N GLN A 108 1.02 18.96 9.39
CA GLN A 108 1.18 19.38 10.78
C GLN A 108 1.81 18.28 11.64
N LYS A 109 1.39 17.02 11.48
CA LYS A 109 2.00 15.87 12.19
C LYS A 109 3.46 15.71 11.80
N LEU A 110 3.78 15.81 10.51
CA LEU A 110 5.16 15.73 10.00
C LEU A 110 6.03 16.85 10.59
N LYS A 111 5.52 18.07 10.68
CA LYS A 111 6.20 19.20 11.32
C LYS A 111 6.49 18.91 12.80
N ASN A 112 5.50 18.44 13.56
CA ASN A 112 5.67 18.12 14.98
C ASN A 112 6.69 16.98 15.20
N SER A 113 6.61 15.92 14.39
CA SER A 113 7.57 14.81 14.44
C SER A 113 8.99 15.27 14.09
N ASN A 114 9.16 16.13 13.07
CA ASN A 114 10.46 16.69 12.71
C ASN A 114 11.06 17.53 13.85
N GLN A 115 10.26 18.36 14.53
CA GLN A 115 10.70 19.12 15.69
C GLN A 115 11.17 18.19 16.83
N THR A 116 10.49 17.06 17.04
CA THR A 116 10.89 16.07 18.05
C THR A 116 12.20 15.38 17.67
N ILE A 117 12.37 15.01 16.40
CA ILE A 117 13.62 14.42 15.89
C ILE A 117 14.78 15.39 16.05
N GLU A 118 14.59 16.68 15.77
CA GLU A 118 15.61 17.70 15.94
C GLU A 118 16.02 17.83 17.42
N ALA A 119 15.06 17.90 18.33
CA ALA A 119 15.32 17.94 19.77
C ALA A 119 16.10 16.70 20.25
N LEU A 120 15.67 15.50 19.85
CA LEU A 120 16.36 14.25 20.18
C LEU A 120 17.76 14.18 19.55
N THR A 121 17.95 14.76 18.36
CA THR A 121 19.27 14.81 17.70
C THR A 121 20.23 15.70 18.48
N VAL A 122 19.75 16.85 18.99
CA VAL A 122 20.52 17.73 19.87
C VAL A 122 20.88 16.99 21.15
N GLU A 123 19.94 16.34 21.82
CA GLU A 123 20.19 15.57 23.05
C GLU A 123 21.20 14.44 22.80
N ASN A 124 21.04 13.67 21.72
CA ASN A 124 21.98 12.61 21.35
C ASN A 124 23.39 13.15 21.09
N SER A 125 23.51 14.34 20.48
CA SER A 125 24.79 15.01 20.29
C SER A 125 25.44 15.42 21.61
N GLN A 126 24.64 15.89 22.59
CA GLN A 126 25.11 16.26 23.92
C GLN A 126 25.54 15.01 24.70
N LEU A 127 24.73 13.94 24.70
CA LEU A 127 25.07 12.66 25.32
C LEU A 127 26.36 12.06 24.73
N LYS A 128 26.57 12.17 23.41
CA LYS A 128 27.82 11.73 22.78
C LYS A 128 29.03 12.52 23.29
N LYS A 129 28.89 13.84 23.50
CA LYS A 129 29.94 14.68 24.07
C LYS A 129 30.24 14.29 25.51
N THR A 130 29.23 14.16 26.37
CA THR A 130 29.43 13.76 27.78
C THR A 130 30.04 12.37 27.89
N VAL A 131 29.62 11.42 27.06
CA VAL A 131 30.25 10.08 26.99
C VAL A 131 31.71 10.17 26.56
N HIS A 132 32.04 11.04 25.59
CA HIS A 132 33.42 11.25 25.18
C HIS A 132 34.27 11.87 26.30
N GLU A 133 33.75 12.88 26.98
CA GLU A 133 34.40 13.51 28.14
C GLU A 133 34.61 12.52 29.29
N LEU A 134 33.59 11.72 29.63
CA LEU A 134 33.71 10.66 30.64
C LEU A 134 34.74 9.60 30.25
N LYS A 135 34.85 9.25 28.97
CA LYS A 135 35.92 8.36 28.47
C LYS A 135 37.30 8.99 28.64
N GLN A 136 37.43 10.29 28.36
CA GLN A 136 38.70 11.00 28.56
C GLN A 136 39.07 11.09 30.05
N ILE A 137 38.10 11.38 30.92
CA ILE A 137 38.29 11.41 32.38
C ILE A 137 38.67 10.02 32.88
N LEU A 138 37.97 8.95 32.44
CA LEU A 138 38.32 7.58 32.80
C LEU A 138 39.77 7.23 32.40
N ASN A 139 40.20 7.66 31.22
CA ASN A 139 41.58 7.47 30.76
C ASN A 139 42.59 8.29 31.59
N SER A 140 42.24 9.52 31.99
CA SER A 140 43.07 10.41 32.79
C SER A 140 43.17 9.97 34.27
N CYS A 141 42.07 9.49 34.86
CA CYS A 141 42.05 8.87 36.19
C CYS A 141 42.80 7.53 36.22
N ARG A 142 42.89 6.83 35.09
CA ARG A 142 43.76 5.65 34.93
C ARG A 142 45.25 5.98 35.03
N SER A 143 45.63 7.24 34.80
CA SER A 143 47.02 7.71 34.89
C SER A 143 47.39 8.38 36.21
N SER A 144 46.42 8.67 37.10
CA SER A 144 46.66 9.37 38.39
C SER A 144 46.24 8.60 39.64
N SER A 145 45.67 7.40 39.48
CA SER A 145 45.42 6.49 40.61
C SER A 145 46.50 5.41 40.66
N ASP A 146 47.33 5.49 41.69
CA ASP A 146 48.00 4.33 42.29
C ASP A 146 46.91 3.49 42.98
N MET A 147 46.11 2.82 42.15
CA MET A 147 45.28 1.67 42.45
C MET A 147 45.45 0.81 41.23
N SER A 148 46.43 -0.10 41.32
CA SER A 148 46.80 -1.13 40.34
C SER A 148 45.94 -1.05 39.08
N THR A 149 46.50 -0.46 38.02
CA THR A 149 46.11 -0.82 36.67
C THR A 149 45.93 -2.33 36.70
N THR A 150 44.69 -2.82 36.68
CA THR A 150 44.46 -4.13 36.08
C THR A 150 44.83 -3.85 34.63
N GLN A 151 46.14 -3.94 34.34
CA GLN A 151 46.58 -4.69 33.21
C GLN A 151 45.69 -5.91 33.31
N ASN A 152 44.73 -6.03 32.38
CA ASN A 152 44.13 -7.33 32.14
C ASN A 152 45.33 -8.18 31.79
N SER A 153 45.97 -8.75 32.81
CA SER A 153 47.03 -9.70 32.68
C SER A 153 46.33 -10.84 32.00
N ILE A 154 46.56 -10.93 30.69
CA ILE A 154 46.04 -12.02 29.91
C ILE A 154 46.63 -13.26 30.57
N ASP A 155 45.76 -14.10 31.10
CA ASP A 155 46.19 -15.41 31.58
C ASP A 155 46.80 -16.14 30.38
N ASN A 156 48.11 -16.28 30.39
CA ASN A 156 48.86 -16.89 29.31
C ASN A 156 48.47 -18.36 29.11
N ILE A 157 47.96 -19.05 30.14
CA ILE A 157 47.48 -20.41 30.04
C ILE A 157 46.19 -20.42 29.21
N LEU A 158 45.20 -19.63 29.62
CA LEU A 158 43.91 -19.55 28.93
C LEU A 158 44.05 -19.03 27.49
N SER A 159 44.91 -18.03 27.28
CA SER A 159 45.19 -17.50 25.96
C SER A 159 45.86 -18.54 25.06
N ARG A 160 46.84 -19.29 25.57
CA ARG A 160 47.49 -20.36 24.80
C ARG A 160 46.52 -21.50 24.48
N GLU A 161 45.69 -21.90 25.43
CA GLU A 161 44.66 -22.92 25.23
C GLU A 161 43.68 -22.49 24.11
N PHE A 162 43.23 -21.23 24.13
CA PHE A 162 42.37 -20.67 23.10
C PHE A 162 43.05 -20.66 21.72
N THR A 163 44.30 -20.17 21.62
CA THR A 163 45.05 -20.14 20.36
C THR A 163 45.21 -21.53 19.76
N CYS A 164 45.53 -22.54 20.58
CA CYS A 164 45.65 -23.93 20.12
C CYS A 164 44.31 -24.49 19.63
N TRP A 165 43.21 -24.18 20.33
CA TRP A 165 41.88 -24.58 19.88
C TRP A 165 41.46 -23.88 18.57
N GLU A 166 41.87 -22.62 18.37
CA GLU A 166 41.53 -21.83 17.20
C GLU A 166 42.12 -22.38 15.88
N GLU A 167 43.20 -23.16 15.95
CA GLU A 167 43.78 -23.84 14.78
C GLU A 167 42.83 -24.91 14.20
N LYS A 168 42.06 -25.59 15.06
CA LYS A 168 41.06 -26.57 14.67
C LYS A 168 39.84 -26.49 15.61
N PRO A 169 38.96 -25.48 15.41
CA PRO A 169 37.86 -25.24 16.31
C PRO A 169 36.85 -26.39 16.33
N SER A 170 36.45 -26.79 17.53
CA SER A 170 35.39 -27.77 17.77
C SER A 170 34.56 -27.38 19.00
N ILE A 171 33.27 -27.72 18.98
CA ILE A 171 32.34 -27.52 20.11
C ILE A 171 32.28 -28.73 21.05
N GLU A 172 32.84 -29.87 20.64
CA GLU A 172 32.83 -31.10 21.42
C GLU A 172 33.62 -30.91 22.72
N ARG A 173 33.05 -31.37 23.84
CA ARG A 173 33.60 -31.18 25.19
C ARG A 173 35.07 -31.56 25.32
N ASP A 174 35.42 -32.75 24.86
CA ASP A 174 36.75 -33.33 25.09
C ASP A 174 37.70 -33.12 23.89
N SER A 175 37.31 -32.27 22.93
CA SER A 175 38.11 -32.01 21.72
C SER A 175 39.38 -31.20 21.97
N SER A 176 39.41 -30.39 23.03
CA SER A 176 40.56 -29.57 23.40
C SER A 176 40.57 -29.28 24.90
N VAL A 177 41.74 -28.93 25.43
CA VAL A 177 41.89 -28.48 26.83
C VAL A 177 41.02 -27.25 27.11
N PHE A 178 40.95 -26.33 26.13
CA PHE A 178 40.12 -25.14 26.18
C PHE A 178 38.63 -25.47 26.38
N MET A 179 38.06 -26.34 25.54
CA MET A 179 36.64 -26.72 25.68
C MET A 179 36.41 -27.49 26.97
N TYR A 180 37.26 -28.48 27.27
CA TYR A 180 37.14 -29.26 28.51
C TYR A 180 37.08 -28.35 29.75
N ARG A 181 37.95 -27.33 29.81
CA ARG A 181 37.96 -26.35 30.89
C ARG A 181 36.64 -25.60 30.99
N ILE A 182 36.17 -25.00 29.89
CA ILE A 182 34.95 -24.19 29.89
C ILE A 182 33.73 -25.05 30.25
N TYR A 183 33.68 -26.30 29.80
CA TYR A 183 32.61 -27.20 30.22
C TYR A 183 32.59 -27.42 31.74
N ASN A 184 33.74 -27.75 32.33
CA ASN A 184 33.80 -28.11 33.76
C ASN A 184 33.75 -26.90 34.69
N GLU A 185 34.31 -25.75 34.30
CA GLU A 185 34.36 -24.55 35.14
C GLU A 185 33.12 -23.65 34.98
N ASP A 186 32.52 -23.61 33.78
CA ASP A 186 31.47 -22.64 33.44
C ASP A 186 30.15 -23.31 33.04
N ILE A 187 30.12 -24.08 31.94
CA ILE A 187 28.87 -24.58 31.34
C ILE A 187 28.12 -25.52 32.28
N LEU A 188 28.80 -26.58 32.76
CA LEU A 188 28.16 -27.58 33.62
C LEU A 188 27.68 -26.94 34.93
N PRO A 189 28.51 -26.17 35.68
CA PRO A 189 28.02 -25.45 36.85
C PRO A 189 26.90 -24.45 36.55
N CYS A 190 26.91 -23.80 35.38
CA CYS A 190 25.85 -22.86 34.98
C CYS A 190 24.54 -23.59 34.62
N LEU A 191 24.57 -24.86 34.19
CA LEU A 191 23.37 -25.65 33.91
C LEU A 191 23.00 -26.65 35.01
N THR A 192 23.69 -26.69 36.15
CA THR A 192 23.27 -27.51 37.29
C THR A 192 21.97 -26.99 37.89
N PHE A 193 20.88 -27.73 37.70
CA PHE A 193 19.56 -27.43 38.24
C PHE A 193 19.04 -28.60 39.09
N PRO A 194 18.10 -28.36 40.03
CA PRO A 194 17.43 -29.42 40.79
C PRO A 194 16.82 -30.52 39.90
N ASN A 195 16.22 -30.16 38.77
CA ASN A 195 15.77 -31.12 37.77
C ASN A 195 16.92 -31.55 36.85
N ALA A 196 17.68 -32.56 37.28
CA ALA A 196 18.87 -33.04 36.57
C ALA A 196 18.56 -33.67 35.19
N ASP A 197 17.41 -34.32 35.01
CA ASP A 197 17.00 -34.90 33.73
C ASP A 197 16.73 -33.80 32.69
N LEU A 198 15.93 -32.80 33.06
CA LEU A 198 15.66 -31.67 32.17
C LEU A 198 16.91 -30.82 31.93
N SER A 199 17.76 -30.63 32.94
CA SER A 199 19.07 -29.98 32.80
C SER A 199 19.95 -30.66 31.74
N SER A 200 20.05 -31.99 31.79
CA SER A 200 20.84 -32.76 30.81
C SER A 200 20.27 -32.63 29.39
N LYS A 201 18.94 -32.63 29.25
CA LYS A 201 18.26 -32.41 27.96
C LYS A 201 18.50 -31.00 27.43
N VAL A 202 18.49 -29.99 28.31
CA VAL A 202 18.79 -28.60 27.95
C VAL A 202 20.21 -28.49 27.39
N LEU A 203 21.21 -29.07 28.05
CA LEU A 203 22.59 -29.07 27.54
C LEU A 203 22.69 -29.72 26.16
N ALA A 204 22.12 -30.92 25.97
CA ALA A 204 22.14 -31.62 24.69
C ALA A 204 21.45 -30.80 23.56
N ALA A 205 20.33 -30.14 23.88
CA ALA A 205 19.63 -29.27 22.94
C ALA A 205 20.46 -28.01 22.62
N ILE A 206 21.17 -27.44 23.60
CA ILE A 206 22.08 -26.32 23.35
C ILE A 206 23.20 -26.76 22.42
N GLU A 207 23.85 -27.91 22.65
CA GLU A 207 24.96 -28.45 21.84
C GLU A 207 24.54 -28.70 20.38
N THR A 208 23.31 -29.17 20.16
CA THR A 208 22.72 -29.41 18.84
C THR A 208 22.04 -28.19 18.21
N ASN A 209 22.04 -27.05 18.91
CA ASN A 209 21.41 -25.80 18.47
C ASN A 209 19.88 -25.89 18.27
N ASP A 210 19.21 -26.66 19.13
CA ASP A 210 17.78 -26.99 19.04
C ASP A 210 16.99 -26.51 20.29
N VAL A 211 17.42 -25.37 20.84
CA VAL A 211 16.78 -24.73 21.99
C VAL A 211 16.05 -23.46 21.55
N ALA A 212 14.79 -23.32 21.95
CA ALA A 212 14.00 -22.12 21.73
C ALA A 212 13.47 -21.59 23.07
N MET A 213 13.64 -20.30 23.33
CA MET A 213 13.13 -19.62 24.53
C MET A 213 12.26 -18.44 24.13
N GLU A 214 11.13 -18.27 24.82
CA GLU A 214 10.17 -17.20 24.57
C GLU A 214 9.61 -16.63 25.87
N ALA A 215 9.13 -15.39 25.82
CA ALA A 215 8.38 -14.79 26.91
C ALA A 215 6.95 -15.35 26.98
N CYS A 216 6.45 -15.54 28.20
CA CYS A 216 5.07 -15.93 28.48
C CYS A 216 4.17 -14.67 28.46
N HIS A 217 3.05 -14.74 27.74
CA HIS A 217 2.10 -13.63 27.63
C HIS A 217 1.08 -13.57 28.78
N SER A 218 1.04 -14.60 29.64
CA SER A 218 0.12 -14.68 30.78
C SER A 218 0.71 -14.01 32.02
N LYS A 219 0.43 -12.72 32.22
CA LYS A 219 0.83 -11.99 33.44
C LYS A 219 0.03 -12.48 34.65
N GLY A 220 0.70 -12.74 35.78
CA GLY A 220 0.06 -12.72 37.11
C GLY A 220 -0.15 -14.03 37.87
N ASN A 221 0.18 -15.20 37.32
CA ASN A 221 0.05 -16.47 38.06
C ASN A 221 1.43 -16.99 38.51
N MET A 222 1.58 -17.21 39.82
CA MET A 222 2.70 -17.98 40.38
C MET A 222 2.67 -19.39 39.80
N LYS A 223 3.78 -19.81 39.20
CA LYS A 223 3.94 -21.15 38.61
C LYS A 223 5.27 -21.73 39.05
N THR A 224 5.36 -23.06 39.07
CA THR A 224 6.60 -23.75 39.40
C THR A 224 7.55 -23.74 38.21
N CYS A 225 8.78 -23.28 38.41
CA CYS A 225 9.83 -23.37 37.40
C CYS A 225 10.20 -24.84 37.17
N SER A 226 10.18 -25.29 35.92
CA SER A 226 10.43 -26.70 35.56
C SER A 226 11.87 -27.17 35.84
N LEU A 227 12.83 -26.23 35.88
CA LEU A 227 14.23 -26.52 36.21
C LEU A 227 14.55 -26.37 37.70
N MET A 228 14.07 -25.28 38.33
CA MET A 228 14.38 -24.96 39.73
C MET A 228 13.46 -25.66 40.74
N GLY A 229 12.23 -26.01 40.35
CA GLY A 229 11.24 -26.61 41.25
C GLY A 229 10.58 -25.62 42.22
N GLU A 230 10.93 -24.35 42.15
CA GLU A 230 10.42 -23.30 43.04
C GLU A 230 9.22 -22.56 42.43
N LEU A 231 8.30 -22.10 43.29
CA LEU A 231 7.20 -21.22 42.90
C LEU A 231 7.75 -19.82 42.60
N CYS A 232 7.52 -19.34 41.39
CA CYS A 232 7.97 -18.02 40.96
C CYS A 232 7.05 -17.42 39.89
N GLN A 233 7.32 -16.17 39.53
CA GLN A 233 6.74 -15.57 38.34
C GLN A 233 7.48 -16.11 37.11
N CYS A 234 6.93 -17.16 36.50
CA CYS A 234 7.51 -17.76 35.29
C CYS A 234 7.12 -16.94 34.05
N ASP A 235 7.89 -15.91 33.76
CA ASP A 235 7.70 -15.06 32.57
C ASP A 235 8.32 -15.65 31.29
N TYR A 236 8.92 -16.85 31.36
CA TYR A 236 9.61 -17.48 30.24
C TYR A 236 9.23 -18.95 30.08
N ARG A 237 9.39 -19.45 28.86
CA ARG A 237 9.26 -20.87 28.53
C ARG A 237 10.38 -21.31 27.59
N VAL A 238 10.78 -22.58 27.69
CA VAL A 238 11.78 -23.21 26.83
C VAL A 238 11.22 -24.45 26.15
N ARG A 239 11.61 -24.67 24.90
CA ARG A 239 11.34 -25.87 24.10
C ARG A 239 12.67 -26.43 23.60
N LEU A 240 12.80 -27.75 23.65
CA LEU A 240 14.02 -28.51 23.29
C LEU A 240 13.68 -29.40 22.09
N GLY A 241 13.80 -28.92 20.86
CA GLY A 241 13.25 -29.58 19.67
C GLY A 241 12.00 -28.93 19.10
N GLU A 242 11.85 -28.92 17.77
CA GLU A 242 10.71 -28.29 17.09
C GLU A 242 9.33 -28.81 17.56
N ASN A 243 9.23 -30.11 17.86
CA ASN A 243 7.97 -30.77 18.24
C ASN A 243 7.90 -31.16 19.72
N SER A 244 8.74 -30.57 20.57
CA SER A 244 8.78 -30.87 21.99
C SER A 244 7.82 -30.00 22.80
N GLN A 245 7.49 -30.48 24.01
CA GLN A 245 6.68 -29.72 24.96
C GLN A 245 7.42 -28.48 25.49
N TRP A 246 6.64 -27.47 25.88
CA TRP A 246 7.14 -26.24 26.52
C TRP A 246 7.29 -26.43 28.03
N TRP A 247 8.42 -25.99 28.58
CA TRP A 247 8.72 -26.01 30.01
C TRP A 247 8.80 -24.58 30.54
N LEU A 248 8.24 -24.31 31.71
CA LEU A 248 8.23 -22.96 32.28
C LEU A 248 9.53 -22.66 33.02
N LEU A 249 10.04 -21.45 32.84
CA LEU A 249 11.30 -21.00 33.43
C LEU A 249 11.11 -19.76 34.30
N SER A 250 11.82 -19.75 35.43
CA SER A 250 12.12 -18.52 36.16
C SER A 250 13.11 -17.65 35.38
N SER A 251 13.15 -16.35 35.69
CA SER A 251 14.17 -15.44 35.13
C SER A 251 15.59 -15.93 35.40
N LEU A 252 15.85 -16.49 36.59
CA LEU A 252 17.15 -17.05 36.96
C LEU A 252 17.55 -18.22 36.05
N ALA A 253 16.65 -19.20 35.86
CA ALA A 253 16.91 -20.34 34.98
C ALA A 253 17.09 -19.89 33.52
N ARG A 254 16.26 -18.96 33.04
CA ARG A 254 16.37 -18.38 31.70
C ARG A 254 17.72 -17.71 31.49
N ASN A 255 18.19 -16.90 32.44
CA ASN A 255 19.45 -16.17 32.31
C ASN A 255 20.65 -17.12 32.25
N ARG A 256 20.65 -18.17 33.08
CA ARG A 256 21.67 -19.23 33.05
C ARG A 256 21.73 -19.94 31.70
N ILE A 257 20.57 -20.34 31.17
CA ILE A 257 20.49 -20.97 29.83
C ILE A 257 20.97 -20.01 28.74
N ALA A 258 20.50 -18.76 28.76
CA ALA A 258 20.86 -17.76 27.76
C ALA A 258 22.37 -17.48 27.72
N ALA A 259 23.03 -17.34 28.88
CA ALA A 259 24.47 -17.12 28.95
C ALA A 259 25.27 -18.27 28.29
N VAL A 260 24.82 -19.51 28.48
CA VAL A 260 25.44 -20.68 27.84
C VAL A 260 25.13 -20.70 26.34
N CYS A 261 23.90 -20.40 25.91
CA CYS A 261 23.55 -20.28 24.50
C CYS A 261 24.40 -19.22 23.77
N ASP A 262 24.63 -18.06 24.40
CA ASP A 262 25.45 -16.99 23.84
C ASP A 262 26.89 -17.45 23.63
N PHE A 263 27.44 -18.22 24.57
CA PHE A 263 28.76 -18.84 24.42
C PHE A 263 28.81 -19.79 23.23
N PHE A 264 27.91 -20.78 23.17
CA PHE A 264 27.88 -21.75 22.06
C PHE A 264 27.66 -21.09 20.71
N THR A 265 26.78 -20.09 20.64
CA THR A 265 26.53 -19.31 19.42
C THR A 265 27.81 -18.65 18.94
N PHE A 266 28.54 -18.00 19.84
CA PHE A 266 29.82 -17.38 19.49
C PHE A 266 30.86 -18.41 19.04
N ILE A 267 31.02 -19.52 19.76
CA ILE A 267 31.97 -20.57 19.40
C ILE A 267 31.64 -21.20 18.04
N ARG A 268 30.37 -21.44 17.72
CA ARG A 268 29.95 -21.90 16.39
C ARG A 268 30.31 -20.90 15.29
N HIS A 269 30.10 -19.60 15.54
CA HIS A 269 30.50 -18.58 14.58
C HIS A 269 32.01 -18.54 14.35
N VAL A 270 32.82 -18.77 15.39
CA VAL A 270 34.28 -18.90 15.25
C VAL A 270 34.61 -20.16 14.43
N GLN A 271 34.01 -21.30 14.75
CA GLN A 271 34.22 -22.57 14.03
C GLN A 271 33.86 -22.48 12.53
N CYS A 272 32.76 -21.79 12.19
CA CYS A 272 32.35 -21.57 10.81
C CYS A 272 33.15 -20.47 10.08
N GLY A 273 34.11 -19.81 10.74
CA GLY A 273 34.91 -18.74 10.15
C GLY A 273 34.12 -17.43 9.89
N LEU A 274 32.99 -17.22 10.56
CA LEU A 274 32.15 -16.03 10.40
C LEU A 274 32.69 -14.79 11.13
N VAL A 275 33.58 -14.99 12.10
CA VAL A 275 34.10 -13.93 12.98
C VAL A 275 35.44 -13.37 12.46
N LYS A 276 35.37 -12.31 11.64
CA LYS A 276 36.52 -11.66 10.98
C LYS A 276 37.15 -10.51 11.79
N ILE A 277 37.37 -10.71 13.08
CA ILE A 277 38.12 -9.77 13.93
C ILE A 277 39.51 -10.35 14.28
N ASP A 278 40.36 -9.61 14.97
CA ASP A 278 41.67 -10.13 15.39
C ASP A 278 41.52 -11.19 16.50
N ALA A 279 42.54 -12.05 16.65
CA ALA A 279 42.52 -13.15 17.61
C ALA A 279 42.36 -12.69 19.06
N GLN A 280 42.96 -11.55 19.43
CA GLN A 280 42.85 -11.00 20.77
C GLN A 280 41.41 -10.54 21.07
N SER A 281 40.75 -9.90 20.11
CA SER A 281 39.33 -9.52 20.23
C SER A 281 38.41 -10.74 20.37
N ARG A 282 38.67 -11.83 19.64
CA ARG A 282 37.91 -13.09 19.81
C ARG A 282 38.13 -13.70 21.19
N TYR A 283 39.38 -13.78 21.65
CA TYR A 283 39.71 -14.25 23.00
C TYR A 283 39.03 -13.40 24.08
N ASN A 284 39.11 -12.07 23.98
CA ASN A 284 38.45 -11.18 24.94
C ASN A 284 36.94 -11.40 24.98
N LYS A 285 36.31 -11.68 23.81
CA LYS A 285 34.89 -12.02 23.76
C LYS A 285 34.58 -13.35 24.44
N VAL A 286 35.44 -14.37 24.31
CA VAL A 286 35.33 -15.62 25.08
C VAL A 286 35.37 -15.33 26.58
N ILE A 287 36.34 -14.54 27.04
CA ILE A 287 36.47 -14.21 28.48
C ILE A 287 35.24 -13.48 29.00
N GLU A 288 34.67 -12.56 28.22
CA GLU A 288 33.42 -11.89 28.59
C GLU A 288 32.24 -12.88 28.68
N LEU A 289 32.13 -13.84 27.75
CA LEU A 289 31.08 -14.86 27.78
C LEU A 289 31.24 -15.82 28.98
N ARG A 290 32.47 -16.20 29.33
CA ARG A 290 32.76 -16.97 30.55
C ARG A 290 32.34 -16.19 31.81
N LYS A 291 32.65 -14.89 31.86
CA LYS A 291 32.21 -14.00 32.95
C LYS A 291 30.69 -13.96 33.06
N GLN A 292 29.98 -13.87 31.94
CA GLN A 292 28.51 -13.88 31.92
C GLN A 292 27.93 -15.19 32.46
N MET A 293 28.48 -16.34 32.09
CA MET A 293 28.07 -17.64 32.65
C MET A 293 28.33 -17.72 34.16
N ALA A 294 29.47 -17.21 34.63
CA ALA A 294 29.80 -17.16 36.04
C ALA A 294 28.82 -16.27 36.84
N PHE A 295 28.44 -15.10 36.29
CA PHE A 295 27.49 -14.19 36.92
C PHE A 295 26.08 -14.77 36.94
N ALA A 296 25.62 -15.32 35.82
CA ALA A 296 24.31 -15.97 35.74
C ALA A 296 24.19 -17.13 36.74
N ARG A 297 25.27 -17.90 36.96
CA ARG A 297 25.33 -18.96 37.98
C ARG A 297 25.13 -18.42 39.40
N LEU A 298 25.64 -17.22 39.68
CA LEU A 298 25.48 -16.53 40.97
C LEU A 298 24.16 -15.76 41.09
N GLY A 299 23.35 -15.74 40.03
CA GLY A 299 22.09 -15.00 39.96
C GLY A 299 22.25 -13.48 39.80
N LEU A 300 23.39 -13.04 39.25
CA LEU A 300 23.73 -11.64 38.98
C LEU A 300 23.49 -11.27 37.51
#